data_AF-V5E3Q3-F1
#
_entry.id   AF-V5E3Q3-F1
#
_cell.length_a   1.000
_cell.length_b   1.000
_cell.length_c   1.000
_cell.angle_alpha   90.00
_cell.angle_beta   90.00
_cell.angle_gamma   90.00
#
_symmetry.space_group_name_H-M   'P 1'
#
loop_
_entity.id
_entity.type
_entity.pdbx_description
1 polymer ?
#
loop_
_entity_poly.entity_id
_entity_poly.type
_entity_poly.pdbx_seq_one_letter_code
_entity_poly.pdbx_strand_id
1 'polypeptide(L)'
;MWADAFARHPSADWYIGYEADTYVLWPSLFRFLSTQDPTKEQIFGCASILVANQEVFANGGCPYVISGALMRATYGKDPHFAQRFEDDVVNSCCGDAELSIALRKSATVPIKRLGDAGARFNGERPREVLFEEGNWCTPVLSFHHVTSEEVNWLSGVEREIRTRSNGTVLYSSFFDYVTPPELKLALDVIENARNASGVDLNPTLDKWEAFSGSDHHVKQASRANGAEGCKKQCLESGECTSWVWSKADQDADGECHTMHDGVRVGKEYKGTGTRTSGWIAKEVASFKSRHACKAPPSA
;
A
#
# COMPACT_ATOMS: atom_id res chain seq x y z
N MET A 1 -7.31 25.38 -6.16
CA MET A 1 -6.28 24.99 -5.18
C MET A 1 -4.87 25.15 -5.76
N TRP A 2 -4.48 24.38 -6.78
CA TRP A 2 -3.10 24.39 -7.31
C TRP A 2 -2.63 25.73 -7.90
N ALA A 3 -3.50 26.44 -8.62
CA ALA A 3 -3.20 27.78 -9.13
C ALA A 3 -2.90 28.78 -7.99
N ASP A 4 -3.69 28.74 -6.92
CA ASP A 4 -3.50 29.58 -5.74
C ASP A 4 -2.22 29.21 -4.97
N ALA A 5 -1.95 27.91 -4.80
CA ALA A 5 -0.70 27.44 -4.19
C ALA A 5 0.53 27.93 -4.97
N PHE A 6 0.51 27.84 -6.30
CA PHE A 6 1.57 28.36 -7.16
C PHE A 6 1.71 29.88 -7.04
N ALA A 7 0.60 30.62 -7.11
CA ALA A 7 0.62 32.08 -7.04
C ALA A 7 1.24 32.61 -5.74
N ARG A 8 0.99 31.94 -4.61
CA ARG A 8 1.56 32.33 -3.30
C ARG A 8 3.03 31.92 -3.13
N HIS A 9 3.43 30.81 -3.74
CA HIS A 9 4.76 30.22 -3.54
C HIS A 9 5.41 29.78 -4.85
N PRO A 10 5.64 30.67 -5.84
CA PRO A 10 6.08 30.28 -7.19
C PRO A 10 7.50 29.69 -7.24
N SER A 11 8.31 29.95 -6.20
CA SER A 11 9.66 29.43 -6.04
C SER A 11 9.75 28.12 -5.25
N ALA A 12 8.63 27.51 -4.86
CA ALA A 12 8.65 26.24 -4.13
C ALA A 12 9.29 25.12 -4.97
N ASP A 13 10.05 24.25 -4.31
CA ASP A 13 10.68 23.08 -4.93
C ASP A 13 9.66 21.96 -5.18
N TRP A 14 8.69 21.82 -4.28
CA TRP A 14 7.68 20.76 -4.31
C TRP A 14 6.32 21.31 -3.90
N TYR A 15 5.27 20.86 -4.58
CA TYR A 15 3.87 21.08 -4.22
C TYR A 15 3.25 19.72 -3.91
N ILE A 16 2.67 19.60 -2.72
CA ILE A 16 2.18 18.32 -2.19
C ILE A 16 0.69 18.49 -1.89
N GLY A 17 -0.14 17.65 -2.50
CA GLY A 17 -1.55 17.50 -2.17
C GLY A 17 -1.85 16.06 -1.76
N TYR A 18 -2.89 15.86 -0.95
CA TYR A 18 -3.33 14.54 -0.49
C TYR A 18 -4.79 14.62 -0.01
N GLU A 19 -5.45 13.48 0.15
CA GLU A 19 -6.86 13.39 0.55
C GLU A 19 -7.04 13.25 2.07
N ALA A 20 -8.25 13.54 2.56
CA ALA A 20 -8.54 13.61 4.00
C ALA A 20 -8.43 12.24 4.72
N ASP A 21 -8.59 11.15 4.00
CA ASP A 21 -8.44 9.76 4.47
C ASP A 21 -7.05 9.17 4.10
N THR A 22 -6.06 10.04 3.90
CA THR A 22 -4.66 9.67 3.64
C THR A 22 -3.76 10.06 4.81
N TYR A 23 -3.05 9.09 5.39
CA TYR A 23 -1.99 9.35 6.37
C TYR A 23 -0.65 9.50 5.65
N VAL A 24 0.00 10.67 5.81
CA VAL A 24 1.30 10.95 5.20
C VAL A 24 2.41 10.86 6.25
N LEU A 25 3.40 10.00 5.99
CA LEU A 25 4.62 9.92 6.80
C LEU A 25 5.57 11.05 6.39
N TRP A 26 5.28 12.28 6.83
CA TRP A 26 6.01 13.48 6.44
C TRP A 26 7.55 13.39 6.54
N PRO A 27 8.14 12.84 7.63
CA PRO A 27 9.59 12.69 7.71
C PRO A 27 10.15 11.76 6.62
N SER A 28 9.46 10.66 6.33
CA SER A 28 9.84 9.74 5.24
C SER A 28 9.71 10.44 3.89
N LEU A 29 8.61 11.17 3.67
CA LEU A 29 8.35 11.85 2.40
C LEU A 29 9.40 12.94 2.13
N PHE A 30 9.70 13.80 3.10
CA PHE A 30 10.72 14.83 2.91
C PHE A 30 12.12 14.26 2.73
N ARG A 31 12.43 13.13 3.38
CA ARG A 31 13.69 12.44 3.17
C ARG A 31 13.79 11.87 1.76
N PHE A 32 12.72 11.24 1.24
CA PHE A 32 12.63 10.85 -0.16
C PHE A 32 12.85 12.05 -1.08
N LEU A 33 12.10 13.14 -0.91
CA LEU A 33 12.19 14.34 -1.76
C LEU A 33 13.55 15.04 -1.69
N SER A 34 14.28 14.95 -0.58
CA SER A 34 15.65 15.49 -0.48
C SER A 34 16.66 14.81 -1.41
N THR A 35 16.33 13.62 -1.92
CA THR A 35 17.15 12.88 -2.90
C THR A 35 16.70 13.08 -4.34
N GLN A 36 15.57 13.77 -4.55
CA GLN A 36 14.98 14.02 -5.86
C GLN A 36 15.39 15.40 -6.38
N ASP A 37 15.36 15.57 -7.70
CA ASP A 37 15.69 16.83 -8.36
C ASP A 37 14.42 17.65 -8.67
N PRO A 38 14.08 18.69 -7.89
CA PRO A 38 12.87 19.50 -8.11
C PRO A 38 12.93 20.36 -9.39
N THR A 39 14.10 20.45 -10.04
CA THR A 39 14.28 21.20 -11.29
C THR A 39 13.86 20.40 -12.52
N LYS A 40 13.67 19.09 -12.38
CA LYS A 40 13.08 18.23 -13.41
C LYS A 40 11.56 18.30 -13.35
N GLU A 41 10.93 18.44 -14.50
CA GLU A 41 9.47 18.36 -14.61
C GLU A 41 9.01 16.91 -14.34
N GLN A 42 8.51 16.69 -13.13
CA GLN A 42 8.05 15.39 -12.67
C GLN A 42 6.89 15.50 -11.67
N ILE A 43 6.17 14.38 -11.55
CA ILE A 43 5.07 14.17 -10.61
C ILE A 43 5.19 12.76 -10.03
N PHE A 44 5.11 12.64 -8.71
CA PHE A 44 5.07 11.36 -7.98
C PHE A 44 3.68 11.10 -7.39
N GLY A 45 3.39 9.83 -7.13
CA GLY A 45 2.15 9.36 -6.51
C GLY A 45 1.93 7.88 -6.81
N CYS A 46 0.75 7.36 -6.50
CA CYS A 46 0.37 6.00 -6.87
C CYS A 46 -0.13 5.96 -8.30
N ALA A 47 0.53 5.19 -9.15
CA ALA A 47 0.17 5.07 -10.55
C ALA A 47 -1.14 4.29 -10.71
N SER A 48 -2.08 4.88 -11.44
CA SER A 48 -3.30 4.20 -11.90
C SER A 48 -3.53 4.51 -13.38
N ILE A 49 -4.46 3.80 -14.02
CA ILE A 49 -4.82 3.97 -15.44
C ILE A 49 -6.28 4.39 -15.53
N LEU A 50 -6.52 5.55 -16.16
CA LEU A 50 -7.87 5.99 -16.45
C LEU A 50 -8.41 5.17 -17.63
N VAL A 51 -9.32 4.25 -17.34
CA VAL A 51 -9.78 3.24 -18.31
C VAL A 51 -10.33 3.86 -19.58
N ALA A 52 -11.03 5.00 -19.47
CA ALA A 52 -11.67 5.68 -20.59
C ALA A 52 -10.72 6.06 -21.74
N ASN A 53 -9.47 6.43 -21.42
CA ASN A 53 -8.49 6.90 -22.40
C ASN A 53 -7.10 6.25 -22.25
N GLN A 54 -6.96 5.26 -21.36
CA GLN A 54 -5.72 4.53 -21.08
C GLN A 54 -4.56 5.42 -20.61
N GLU A 55 -4.87 6.57 -20.00
CA GLU A 55 -3.85 7.48 -19.48
C GLU A 55 -3.39 7.08 -18.08
N VAL A 56 -2.07 7.15 -17.85
CA VAL A 56 -1.47 7.00 -16.52
C VAL A 56 -1.75 8.23 -15.68
N PHE A 57 -2.10 8.08 -14.41
CA PHE A 57 -2.24 9.22 -13.51
C PHE A 57 -1.77 8.91 -12.10
N ALA A 58 -1.47 9.96 -11.35
CA ALA A 58 -1.24 9.89 -9.91
C ALA A 58 -2.60 9.89 -9.20
N ASN A 59 -3.00 8.74 -8.66
CA ASN A 59 -4.28 8.56 -7.99
C ASN A 59 -4.33 9.23 -6.61
N GLY A 60 -5.52 9.70 -6.25
CA GLY A 60 -5.92 10.31 -4.97
C GLY A 60 -5.62 9.51 -3.72
N GLY A 61 -5.49 8.19 -3.86
CA GLY A 61 -5.10 7.31 -2.77
C GLY A 61 -3.68 7.53 -2.26
N CYS A 62 -2.89 8.39 -2.89
CA CYS A 62 -1.54 8.72 -2.43
C CYS A 62 -1.29 10.22 -2.59
N PRO A 63 -0.34 10.79 -1.83
CA PRO A 63 0.05 12.17 -2.06
C PRO A 63 0.52 12.38 -3.50
N TYR A 64 -0.06 13.36 -4.18
CA TYR A 64 0.42 13.82 -5.48
C TYR A 64 1.49 14.88 -5.23
N VAL A 65 2.74 14.54 -5.57
CA VAL A 65 3.89 15.41 -5.36
C VAL A 65 4.37 15.94 -6.69
N ILE A 66 4.20 17.23 -6.91
CA ILE A 66 4.50 17.91 -8.17
C ILE A 66 5.76 18.75 -7.98
N SER A 67 6.75 18.54 -8.85
CA SER A 67 7.95 19.38 -8.89
C SER A 67 7.63 20.85 -9.16
N GLY A 68 8.41 21.74 -8.56
CA GLY A 68 8.31 23.16 -8.83
C GLY A 68 8.58 23.50 -10.29
N ALA A 69 9.45 22.74 -10.96
CA ALA A 69 9.67 22.87 -12.40
C ALA A 69 8.39 22.62 -13.21
N LEU A 70 7.65 21.53 -12.90
CA LEU A 70 6.41 21.23 -13.61
C LEU A 70 5.33 22.29 -13.34
N MET A 71 5.22 22.78 -12.11
CA MET A 71 4.28 23.86 -11.78
C MET A 71 4.62 25.18 -12.48
N ARG A 72 5.90 25.54 -12.58
CA ARG A 72 6.35 26.71 -13.35
C ARG A 72 6.11 26.52 -14.86
N ALA A 73 6.27 25.31 -15.38
CA ALA A 73 6.03 25.00 -16.78
C ALA A 73 4.55 25.05 -17.17
N THR A 74 3.64 24.90 -16.21
CA THR A 74 2.18 24.95 -16.41
C THR A 74 1.61 26.27 -15.89
N TYR A 75 1.22 26.34 -14.62
CA TYR A 75 0.62 27.52 -13.97
C TYR A 75 1.51 28.77 -14.03
N GLY A 76 2.84 28.60 -14.12
CA GLY A 76 3.77 29.72 -14.28
C GLY A 76 3.85 30.30 -15.69
N LYS A 77 3.52 29.52 -16.73
CA LYS A 77 3.45 30.00 -18.12
C LYS A 77 2.06 30.51 -18.50
N ASP A 78 1.03 29.97 -17.85
CA ASP A 78 -0.37 30.24 -18.16
C ASP A 78 -1.19 30.43 -16.88
N PRO A 79 -1.55 31.67 -16.50
CA PRO A 79 -2.37 31.92 -15.31
C PRO A 79 -3.81 31.36 -15.45
N HIS A 80 -4.23 31.06 -16.68
CA HIS A 80 -5.52 30.46 -17.01
C HIS A 80 -5.41 28.95 -17.27
N PHE A 81 -4.27 28.32 -16.92
CA PHE A 81 -3.99 26.92 -17.20
C PHE A 81 -5.13 25.98 -16.82
N ALA A 82 -5.69 26.13 -15.61
CA ALA A 82 -6.78 25.29 -15.13
C ALA A 82 -8.06 25.39 -15.98
N GLN A 83 -8.36 26.58 -16.51
CA GLN A 83 -9.60 26.84 -17.27
C GLN A 83 -9.63 26.08 -18.59
N ARG A 84 -8.45 25.73 -19.13
CA ARG A 84 -8.33 24.94 -20.36
C ARG A 84 -8.82 23.49 -20.24
N PHE A 85 -8.95 22.99 -19.01
CA PHE A 85 -9.32 21.60 -18.72
C PHE A 85 -10.65 21.51 -17.96
N GLU A 86 -11.43 22.60 -17.88
CA GLU A 86 -12.73 22.59 -17.21
C GLU A 86 -13.68 21.56 -17.83
N ASP A 87 -13.75 21.50 -19.16
CA ASP A 87 -14.59 20.53 -19.87
C ASP A 87 -14.12 19.09 -19.62
N ASP A 88 -12.80 18.84 -19.58
CA ASP A 88 -12.26 17.51 -19.28
C ASP A 88 -12.66 17.06 -17.87
N VAL A 89 -12.55 17.96 -16.88
CA VAL A 89 -12.93 17.69 -15.49
C VAL A 89 -14.43 17.43 -15.35
N VAL A 90 -15.29 18.18 -16.04
CA VAL A 90 -16.75 18.00 -16.00
C VAL A 90 -17.17 16.64 -16.59
N ASN A 91 -16.47 16.17 -17.61
CA ASN A 91 -16.81 14.93 -18.31
C ASN A 91 -16.06 13.69 -17.79
N SER A 92 -15.15 13.87 -16.83
CA SER A 92 -14.38 12.78 -16.23
C SER A 92 -14.98 12.32 -14.91
N CYS A 93 -14.76 11.04 -14.58
CA CYS A 93 -15.13 10.49 -13.27
C CYS A 93 -14.25 11.02 -12.14
N CYS A 94 -13.06 11.54 -12.47
CA CYS A 94 -11.92 11.43 -11.60
C CYS A 94 -11.02 12.69 -11.72
N GLY A 95 -11.17 13.63 -10.78
CA GLY A 95 -10.47 14.91 -10.84
C GLY A 95 -8.95 14.83 -10.61
N ASP A 96 -8.49 13.83 -9.85
CA ASP A 96 -7.07 13.49 -9.67
C ASP A 96 -6.43 13.04 -10.99
N ALA A 97 -7.16 12.23 -11.77
CA ALA A 97 -6.75 11.80 -13.10
C ALA A 97 -6.58 13.00 -14.03
N GLU A 98 -7.59 13.86 -14.14
CA GLU A 98 -7.53 15.01 -15.04
C GLU A 98 -6.43 16.01 -14.64
N LEU A 99 -6.25 16.27 -13.35
CA LEU A 99 -5.13 17.08 -12.86
C LEU A 99 -3.78 16.49 -13.29
N SER A 100 -3.56 15.20 -13.05
CA SER A 100 -2.31 14.53 -13.37
C SER A 100 -2.05 14.54 -14.88
N ILE A 101 -3.07 14.23 -15.69
CA ILE A 101 -2.99 14.20 -17.16
C ILE A 101 -2.70 15.60 -17.69
N ALA A 102 -3.44 16.63 -17.25
CA ALA A 102 -3.27 18.01 -17.67
C ALA A 102 -1.84 18.49 -17.41
N LEU A 103 -1.32 18.26 -16.21
CA LEU A 103 0.06 18.61 -15.84
C LEU A 103 1.07 17.85 -16.71
N ARG A 104 0.98 16.52 -16.78
CA ARG A 104 1.94 15.68 -17.52
C ARG A 104 1.99 16.00 -19.01
N LYS A 105 0.83 16.23 -19.65
CA LYS A 105 0.76 16.52 -21.08
C LYS A 105 1.17 17.95 -21.42
N SER A 106 1.06 18.87 -20.46
CA SER A 106 1.43 20.27 -20.61
C SER A 106 2.85 20.61 -20.16
N ALA A 107 3.58 19.61 -19.65
CA ALA A 107 5.01 19.67 -19.46
C ALA A 107 5.72 20.10 -20.76
N THR A 108 6.89 20.73 -20.64
CA THR A 108 7.72 21.16 -21.77
C THR A 108 8.00 19.99 -22.72
N VAL A 109 8.20 18.79 -22.17
CA VAL A 109 8.14 17.52 -22.89
C VAL A 109 7.09 16.64 -22.22
N PRO A 110 6.07 16.12 -22.95
CA PRO A 110 5.02 15.31 -22.35
C PRO A 110 5.56 14.14 -21.52
N ILE A 111 5.20 14.11 -20.24
CA ILE A 111 5.64 13.12 -19.27
C ILE A 111 4.79 11.85 -19.44
N LYS A 112 5.40 10.72 -19.81
CA LYS A 112 4.67 9.46 -20.07
C LYS A 112 4.43 8.59 -18.83
N ARG A 113 5.27 8.73 -17.80
CA ARG A 113 5.22 7.95 -16.55
C ARG A 113 5.37 8.87 -15.36
N LEU A 114 4.81 8.48 -14.22
CA LEU A 114 5.12 9.15 -12.95
C LEU A 114 6.61 8.99 -12.62
N GLY A 115 7.12 9.89 -11.79
CA GLY A 115 8.47 9.78 -11.24
C GLY A 115 8.64 8.46 -10.49
N ASP A 116 9.84 7.89 -10.56
CA ASP A 116 10.13 6.60 -9.94
C ASP A 116 10.28 6.75 -8.42
N ALA A 117 9.35 6.17 -7.69
CA ALA A 117 9.39 6.09 -6.24
C ALA A 117 9.47 4.64 -5.74
N GLY A 118 9.59 3.66 -6.63
CA GLY A 118 9.42 2.24 -6.28
C GLY A 118 8.10 1.98 -5.55
N ALA A 119 8.14 1.12 -4.52
CA ALA A 119 6.97 0.77 -3.71
C ALA A 119 6.66 1.76 -2.57
N ARG A 120 7.28 2.94 -2.54
CA ARG A 120 7.23 3.83 -1.36
C ARG A 120 5.88 4.53 -1.16
N PHE A 121 5.20 4.90 -2.24
CA PHE A 121 3.84 5.42 -2.17
C PHE A 121 2.88 4.24 -2.07
N ASN A 122 2.06 4.23 -1.03
CA ASN A 122 1.09 3.17 -0.81
C ASN A 122 -0.31 3.75 -0.62
N GLY A 123 -1.24 3.20 -1.41
CA GLY A 123 -2.66 3.55 -1.43
C GLY A 123 -3.54 2.55 -0.70
N GLU A 124 -2.96 1.61 0.03
CA GLU A 124 -3.70 0.62 0.81
C GLU A 124 -3.76 1.02 2.28
N ARG A 125 -4.74 0.46 3.01
CA ARG A 125 -4.73 0.49 4.47
C ARG A 125 -3.54 -0.31 5.00
N PRO A 126 -3.00 0.00 6.19
CA PRO A 126 -1.83 -0.70 6.74
C PRO A 126 -1.96 -2.22 6.81
N ARG A 127 -3.13 -2.75 7.21
CA ARG A 127 -3.39 -4.20 7.26
C ARG A 127 -3.56 -4.82 5.87
N GLU A 128 -3.96 -4.00 4.91
CA GLU A 128 -4.21 -4.42 3.53
C GLU A 128 -2.96 -4.24 2.67
N VAL A 129 -1.79 -3.93 3.22
CA VAL A 129 -0.55 -4.00 2.42
C VAL A 129 -0.20 -5.47 2.16
N LEU A 130 0.05 -5.81 0.90
CA LEU A 130 0.76 -7.05 0.57
C LEU A 130 2.25 -6.85 0.88
N PHE A 131 2.72 -7.46 1.96
CA PHE A 131 4.13 -7.43 2.33
C PHE A 131 4.90 -8.48 1.51
N GLU A 132 5.82 -8.03 0.67
CA GLU A 132 6.60 -8.87 -0.26
C GLU A 132 8.02 -8.32 -0.41
N GLU A 133 8.94 -9.07 -1.02
CA GLU A 133 10.36 -8.66 -1.17
C GLU A 133 10.50 -7.23 -1.70
N GLY A 134 9.67 -6.87 -2.70
CA GLY A 134 9.73 -5.57 -3.38
C GLY A 134 9.41 -4.36 -2.51
N ASN A 135 8.72 -4.53 -1.38
CA ASN A 135 8.38 -3.43 -0.47
C ASN A 135 8.88 -3.61 0.97
N TRP A 136 9.18 -4.83 1.40
CA TRP A 136 9.45 -5.14 2.80
C TRP A 136 10.51 -4.25 3.46
N CYS A 137 11.58 -3.94 2.71
CA CYS A 137 12.69 -3.11 3.16
C CYS A 137 12.70 -1.70 2.57
N THR A 138 11.59 -1.23 2.00
CA THR A 138 11.47 0.12 1.48
C THR A 138 10.78 1.04 2.50
N PRO A 139 11.07 2.36 2.49
CA PRO A 139 10.34 3.31 3.30
C PRO A 139 8.91 3.47 2.80
N VAL A 140 7.93 3.46 3.70
CA VAL A 140 6.55 3.81 3.37
C VAL A 140 6.32 5.31 3.53
N LEU A 141 5.63 5.93 2.57
CA LEU A 141 5.34 7.37 2.55
C LEU A 141 3.89 7.67 2.88
N SER A 142 2.98 6.73 2.63
CA SER A 142 1.54 6.94 2.84
C SER A 142 0.77 5.65 3.12
N PHE A 143 -0.37 5.83 3.77
CA PHE A 143 -1.47 4.87 3.81
C PHE A 143 -2.77 5.59 3.47
N HIS A 144 -3.73 4.88 2.90
CA HIS A 144 -5.01 5.46 2.44
C HIS A 144 -6.21 4.66 2.89
N HIS A 145 -7.40 5.23 2.69
CA HIS A 145 -8.67 4.77 3.24
C HIS A 145 -8.67 4.70 4.76
N VAL A 146 -7.83 5.47 5.44
CA VAL A 146 -7.70 5.41 6.90
C VAL A 146 -8.77 6.26 7.57
N THR A 147 -9.37 5.71 8.61
CA THR A 147 -10.30 6.44 9.48
C THR A 147 -9.55 7.42 10.38
N SER A 148 -10.26 8.39 10.97
CA SER A 148 -9.66 9.32 11.94
C SER A 148 -9.06 8.61 13.16
N GLU A 149 -9.62 7.47 13.56
CA GLU A 149 -9.07 6.62 14.63
C GLU A 149 -7.75 5.99 14.21
N GLU A 150 -7.70 5.43 12.99
CA GLU A 150 -6.46 4.87 12.42
C GLU A 150 -5.39 5.94 12.21
N VAL A 151 -5.75 7.18 11.83
CA VAL A 151 -4.80 8.30 11.75
C VAL A 151 -4.15 8.58 13.11
N ASN A 152 -4.94 8.62 14.19
CA ASN A 152 -4.40 8.82 15.53
C ASN A 152 -3.51 7.66 15.97
N TRP A 153 -3.92 6.43 15.68
CA TRP A 153 -3.11 5.23 15.95
C TRP A 153 -1.80 5.23 15.15
N LEU A 154 -1.84 5.51 13.85
CA LEU A 154 -0.68 5.57 12.96
C LEU A 154 0.34 6.62 13.42
N SER A 155 -0.12 7.77 13.91
CA SER A 155 0.76 8.80 14.50
C SER A 155 1.52 8.28 15.73
N GLY A 156 0.85 7.49 16.58
CA GLY A 156 1.49 6.79 17.70
C GLY A 156 2.55 5.79 17.22
N VAL A 157 2.18 4.93 16.26
CA VAL A 157 3.07 3.91 15.69
C VAL A 157 4.28 4.51 15.00
N GLU A 158 4.09 5.55 14.17
CA GLU A 158 5.18 6.25 13.49
C GLU A 158 6.19 6.78 14.51
N ARG A 159 5.71 7.42 15.58
CA ARG A 159 6.57 7.95 16.64
C ARG A 159 7.36 6.85 17.34
N GLU A 160 6.73 5.71 17.63
CA GLU A 160 7.43 4.57 18.22
C GLU A 160 8.51 4.00 17.29
N ILE A 161 8.19 3.78 16.01
CA ILE A 161 9.18 3.26 15.05
C ILE A 161 10.36 4.23 14.93
N ARG A 162 10.08 5.53 14.77
CA ARG A 162 11.12 6.57 14.60
C ARG A 162 12.04 6.76 15.80
N THR A 163 11.60 6.40 17.01
CA THR A 163 12.47 6.45 18.20
C THR A 163 13.40 5.24 18.28
N ARG A 164 13.05 4.13 17.62
CA ARG A 164 13.83 2.89 17.56
C ARG A 164 14.73 2.78 16.33
N SER A 165 14.35 3.43 15.23
CA SER A 165 15.11 3.48 13.98
C SER A 165 15.74 4.86 13.79
N ASN A 166 16.67 5.02 12.82
CA ASN A 166 17.24 6.32 12.44
C ASN A 166 16.24 7.25 11.71
N GLY A 167 14.97 7.24 12.15
CA GLY A 167 13.86 8.02 11.62
C GLY A 167 13.22 7.49 10.34
N THR A 168 13.71 6.40 9.73
CA THR A 168 13.08 5.79 8.56
C THR A 168 12.04 4.77 9.01
N VAL A 169 10.85 4.85 8.42
CA VAL A 169 9.75 3.93 8.70
C VAL A 169 9.58 2.99 7.51
N LEU A 170 9.95 1.72 7.71
CA LEU A 170 9.89 0.68 6.68
C LEU A 170 8.55 -0.07 6.74
N TYR A 171 8.17 -0.71 5.63
CA TYR A 171 7.03 -1.64 5.62
C TYR A 171 7.19 -2.74 6.68
N SER A 172 8.35 -3.38 6.75
CA SER A 172 8.68 -4.39 7.77
C SER A 172 8.47 -3.90 9.20
N SER A 173 8.70 -2.61 9.48
CA SER A 173 8.49 -2.03 10.81
C SER A 173 7.01 -1.90 11.17
N PHE A 174 6.13 -1.70 10.20
CA PHE A 174 4.68 -1.65 10.43
C PHE A 174 4.04 -3.03 10.58
N PHE A 175 4.62 -4.06 9.96
CA PHE A 175 4.05 -5.41 9.96
C PHE A 175 3.68 -5.89 11.38
N ASP A 176 4.58 -5.70 12.36
CA ASP A 176 4.37 -6.13 13.76
C ASP A 176 3.25 -5.35 14.48
N TYR A 177 2.85 -4.19 13.96
CA TYR A 177 1.77 -3.36 14.49
C TYR A 177 0.42 -3.69 13.85
N VAL A 178 0.41 -4.16 12.61
CA VAL A 178 -0.81 -4.56 11.90
C VAL A 178 -1.17 -6.03 12.09
N THR A 179 -0.21 -6.84 12.52
CA THR A 179 -0.38 -8.29 12.76
C THR A 179 -1.45 -8.57 13.85
N PRO A 180 -2.42 -9.48 13.59
CA PRO A 180 -3.42 -9.87 14.58
C PRO A 180 -2.80 -10.44 15.86
N PRO A 181 -3.42 -10.25 17.05
CA PRO A 181 -2.87 -10.70 18.33
C PRO A 181 -2.47 -12.18 18.36
N GLU A 182 -3.28 -13.05 17.77
CA GLU A 182 -3.08 -14.50 17.72
C GLU A 182 -1.85 -14.85 16.88
N LEU A 183 -1.69 -14.21 15.72
CA LEU A 183 -0.51 -14.38 14.87
C LEU A 183 0.73 -13.78 15.53
N LYS A 184 0.61 -12.65 16.21
CA LYS A 184 1.71 -12.02 16.93
C LYS A 184 2.22 -12.92 18.05
N LEU A 185 1.32 -13.56 18.79
CA LEU A 185 1.68 -14.54 19.83
C LEU A 185 2.37 -15.77 19.23
N ALA A 186 1.83 -16.31 18.13
CA ALA A 186 2.45 -17.44 17.42
C ALA A 186 3.85 -17.11 16.91
N LEU A 187 4.05 -15.92 16.33
CA LEU A 187 5.36 -15.44 15.88
C LEU A 187 6.33 -15.27 17.04
N ASP A 188 5.92 -14.66 18.15
CA ASP A 188 6.76 -14.50 19.34
C ASP A 188 7.22 -15.85 19.92
N VAL A 189 6.36 -16.86 19.91
CA VAL A 189 6.72 -18.24 20.32
C VAL A 189 7.78 -18.84 19.40
N ILE A 190 7.61 -18.70 18.09
CA ILE A 190 8.53 -19.27 17.09
C ILE A 190 9.87 -18.54 17.10
N GLU A 191 9.86 -17.21 17.04
CA GLU A 191 11.05 -16.36 16.93
C GLU A 191 11.92 -16.44 18.19
N ASN A 192 11.30 -16.61 19.37
CA ASN A 192 12.02 -16.70 20.65
C ASN A 192 12.15 -18.14 21.18
N ALA A 193 11.85 -19.15 20.35
CA ALA A 193 11.91 -20.57 20.71
C ALA A 193 11.24 -20.90 22.07
N ARG A 194 10.09 -20.26 22.34
CA ARG A 194 9.33 -20.49 23.57
C ARG A 194 8.51 -21.76 23.47
N ASN A 195 8.01 -22.22 24.61
CA ASN A 195 7.07 -23.33 24.64
C ASN A 195 5.73 -22.91 24.00
N ALA A 196 5.28 -23.66 22.99
CA ALA A 196 4.04 -23.42 22.26
C ALA A 196 2.78 -24.00 22.96
N SER A 197 2.91 -24.53 24.18
CA SER A 197 1.77 -25.12 24.92
C SER A 197 0.64 -24.11 25.06
N GLY A 198 -0.53 -24.44 24.49
CA GLY A 198 -1.72 -23.60 24.54
C GLY A 198 -1.74 -22.44 23.54
N VAL A 199 -0.79 -22.38 22.60
CA VAL A 199 -0.75 -21.36 21.54
C VAL A 199 -1.08 -22.02 20.20
N ASP A 200 -2.06 -21.47 19.48
CA ASP A 200 -2.29 -21.86 18.08
C ASP A 200 -1.21 -21.23 17.20
N LEU A 201 -0.36 -22.07 16.61
CA LEU A 201 0.70 -21.64 15.70
C LEU A 201 0.20 -21.33 14.28
N ASN A 202 -1.07 -21.63 13.98
CA ASN A 202 -1.66 -21.41 12.67
C ASN A 202 -3.04 -20.75 12.80
N PRO A 203 -3.09 -19.53 13.37
CA PRO A 203 -4.35 -18.89 13.72
C PRO A 203 -5.24 -18.68 12.50
N THR A 204 -6.53 -18.88 12.72
CA THR A 204 -7.60 -18.77 11.74
C THR A 204 -8.60 -17.71 12.20
N LEU A 205 -9.08 -16.87 11.27
CA LEU A 205 -10.14 -15.90 11.50
C LEU A 205 -11.32 -16.16 10.57
N ASP A 206 -12.50 -16.28 11.17
CA ASP A 206 -13.78 -16.32 10.45
C ASP A 206 -14.21 -14.92 9.99
N LYS A 207 -14.97 -14.87 8.90
CA LYS A 207 -15.39 -13.61 8.25
C LYS A 207 -14.21 -12.68 7.99
N TRP A 208 -13.11 -13.26 7.50
CA TRP A 208 -11.87 -12.53 7.28
C TRP A 208 -11.32 -12.83 5.90
N GLU A 209 -10.88 -11.80 5.19
CA GLU A 209 -10.24 -11.86 3.89
C GLU A 209 -8.80 -11.36 4.01
N ALA A 210 -7.84 -12.29 4.10
CA ALA A 210 -6.43 -11.94 4.18
C ALA A 210 -5.92 -11.33 2.86
N PHE A 211 -6.36 -11.85 1.72
CA PHE A 211 -5.91 -11.45 0.38
C PHE A 211 -6.92 -11.84 -0.70
N SER A 212 -6.74 -11.30 -1.91
CA SER A 212 -7.56 -11.62 -3.08
C SER A 212 -6.89 -12.66 -3.98
N GLY A 213 -7.66 -13.40 -4.79
CA GLY A 213 -7.12 -14.36 -5.77
C GLY A 213 -6.24 -13.72 -6.86
N SER A 214 -6.34 -12.40 -7.06
CA SER A 214 -5.56 -11.63 -8.02
C SER A 214 -4.28 -11.02 -7.44
N ASP A 215 -4.05 -11.14 -6.14
CA ASP A 215 -2.83 -10.62 -5.54
C ASP A 215 -1.60 -11.38 -6.06
N HIS A 216 -0.44 -10.73 -6.08
CA HIS A 216 0.81 -11.43 -6.32
C HIS A 216 0.99 -12.56 -5.31
N HIS A 217 1.83 -13.53 -5.65
CA HIS A 217 2.18 -14.65 -4.77
C HIS A 217 1.03 -15.63 -4.47
N VAL A 218 -0.18 -15.40 -4.99
CA VAL A 218 -1.33 -16.28 -4.77
C VAL A 218 -1.38 -17.41 -5.79
N LYS A 219 -1.63 -18.62 -5.30
CA LYS A 219 -1.92 -19.81 -6.10
C LYS A 219 -3.33 -20.30 -5.77
N GLN A 220 -4.06 -20.75 -6.80
CA GLN A 220 -5.33 -21.43 -6.61
C GLN A 220 -5.05 -22.89 -6.27
N ALA A 221 -5.52 -23.32 -5.09
CA ALA A 221 -5.42 -24.70 -4.65
C ALA A 221 -6.70 -25.48 -5.00
N SER A 222 -6.75 -26.78 -4.68
CA SER A 222 -7.96 -27.57 -4.91
C SER A 222 -9.11 -27.06 -4.05
N ARG A 223 -10.34 -27.12 -4.58
CA ARG A 223 -11.54 -26.83 -3.80
C ARG A 223 -11.58 -27.73 -2.56
N ALA A 224 -12.06 -27.17 -1.46
CA ALA A 224 -12.09 -27.84 -0.17
C ALA A 224 -13.47 -27.74 0.48
N ASN A 225 -13.91 -28.83 1.08
CA ASN A 225 -15.09 -28.85 1.93
C ASN A 225 -14.71 -28.33 3.33
N GLY A 226 -14.74 -27.01 3.48
CA GLY A 226 -14.41 -26.30 4.71
C GLY A 226 -13.00 -25.70 4.77
N ALA A 227 -12.84 -24.75 5.67
CA ALA A 227 -11.61 -23.97 5.85
C ALA A 227 -10.39 -24.82 6.23
N GLU A 228 -10.58 -25.85 7.07
CA GLU A 228 -9.50 -26.77 7.47
C GLU A 228 -8.88 -27.54 6.29
N GLY A 229 -9.68 -27.86 5.27
CA GLY A 229 -9.16 -28.48 4.05
C GLY A 229 -8.24 -27.53 3.26
N CYS A 230 -8.53 -26.21 3.28
CA CYS A 230 -7.68 -25.20 2.66
C CYS A 230 -6.40 -24.96 3.49
N LYS A 231 -6.53 -24.86 4.81
CA LYS A 231 -5.39 -24.79 5.76
C LYS A 231 -4.42 -25.95 5.56
N LYS A 232 -4.93 -27.18 5.44
CA LYS A 232 -4.11 -28.37 5.20
C LYS A 232 -3.32 -28.28 3.89
N GLN A 233 -3.95 -27.83 2.80
CA GLN A 233 -3.27 -27.64 1.53
C GLN A 233 -2.15 -26.59 1.62
N CYS A 234 -2.35 -25.52 2.38
CA CYS A 234 -1.31 -24.53 2.66
C CYS A 234 -0.14 -25.12 3.47
N LEU A 235 -0.44 -25.90 4.50
CA LEU A 235 0.60 -26.59 5.30
C LEU A 235 1.44 -27.57 4.46
N GLU A 236 0.83 -28.24 3.48
CA GLU A 236 1.49 -29.24 2.63
C GLU A 236 2.27 -28.64 1.46
N SER A 237 1.95 -27.41 1.03
CA SER A 237 2.52 -26.79 -0.17
C SER A 237 3.89 -26.15 0.04
N GLY A 238 4.29 -25.91 1.29
CA GLY A 238 5.55 -25.25 1.64
C GLY A 238 5.58 -23.76 1.26
N GLU A 239 6.29 -22.95 2.05
CA GLU A 239 6.39 -21.49 1.87
C GLU A 239 5.06 -20.75 1.83
N CYS A 240 3.96 -21.42 2.19
CA CYS A 240 2.62 -20.86 2.23
C CYS A 240 2.44 -20.09 3.54
N THR A 241 2.45 -18.77 3.46
CA THR A 241 2.37 -17.87 4.61
C THR A 241 0.94 -17.70 5.10
N SER A 242 -0.03 -17.74 4.19
CA SER A 242 -1.44 -17.57 4.49
C SER A 242 -2.34 -18.21 3.44
N TRP A 243 -3.60 -18.41 3.81
CA TRP A 243 -4.62 -19.02 2.97
C TRP A 243 -5.97 -18.33 3.16
N VAL A 244 -6.78 -18.33 2.11
CA VAL A 244 -8.17 -17.87 2.11
C VAL A 244 -9.04 -18.98 1.56
N TRP A 245 -10.00 -19.41 2.36
CA TRP A 245 -11.11 -20.26 1.94
C TRP A 245 -12.36 -19.41 1.76
N SER A 246 -13.01 -19.53 0.61
CA SER A 246 -14.26 -18.83 0.34
C SER A 246 -15.31 -19.74 -0.26
N LYS A 247 -16.54 -19.63 0.23
CA LYS A 247 -17.67 -20.43 -0.22
C LYS A 247 -18.88 -19.54 -0.40
N ALA A 248 -19.45 -19.54 -1.59
CA ALA A 248 -20.77 -18.98 -1.83
C ALA A 248 -21.84 -19.90 -1.24
N ASP A 249 -22.95 -19.35 -0.76
CA ASP A 249 -23.98 -20.11 -0.03
C ASP A 249 -24.57 -21.27 -0.85
N GLN A 250 -24.63 -21.10 -2.17
CA GLN A 250 -25.15 -22.08 -3.12
C GLN A 250 -24.16 -23.18 -3.52
N ASP A 251 -22.87 -23.05 -3.17
CA ASP A 251 -21.84 -23.98 -3.62
C ASP A 251 -21.77 -25.21 -2.68
N ALA A 252 -21.42 -26.37 -3.24
CA ALA A 252 -21.17 -27.57 -2.44
C ALA A 252 -19.84 -27.44 -1.65
N ASP A 253 -18.78 -27.03 -2.35
CA ASP A 253 -17.42 -26.87 -1.82
C ASP A 253 -16.96 -25.40 -1.91
N GLY A 254 -15.96 -25.01 -1.12
CA GLY A 254 -15.35 -23.68 -1.21
C GLY A 254 -14.10 -23.66 -2.09
N GLU A 255 -13.79 -22.50 -2.63
CA GLU A 255 -12.53 -22.19 -3.29
C GLU A 255 -11.42 -21.96 -2.26
N CYS A 256 -10.21 -22.37 -2.59
CA CYS A 256 -9.04 -22.21 -1.75
C CYS A 256 -7.95 -21.47 -2.52
N HIS A 257 -7.43 -20.41 -1.92
CA HIS A 257 -6.28 -19.66 -2.43
C HIS A 257 -5.18 -19.64 -1.36
N THR A 258 -3.93 -19.81 -1.78
CA THR A 258 -2.76 -19.89 -0.89
C THR A 258 -1.72 -18.86 -1.32
N MET A 259 -1.20 -18.08 -0.38
CA MET A 259 -0.18 -17.06 -0.61
C MET A 259 1.21 -17.62 -0.31
N HIS A 260 2.15 -17.45 -1.24
CA HIS A 260 3.50 -17.99 -1.17
C HIS A 260 4.57 -16.91 -1.32
N ASP A 261 5.44 -16.76 -0.33
CA ASP A 261 6.52 -15.75 -0.34
C ASP A 261 6.05 -14.28 -0.37
N GLY A 262 4.87 -14.04 0.18
CA GLY A 262 4.37 -12.72 0.57
C GLY A 262 3.46 -12.88 1.78
N VAL A 263 3.06 -11.83 2.47
CA VAL A 263 2.07 -11.93 3.55
C VAL A 263 1.17 -10.71 3.55
N ARG A 264 -0.14 -10.94 3.69
CA ARG A 264 -1.15 -9.88 3.85
C ARG A 264 -1.98 -10.19 5.09
N VAL A 265 -2.23 -9.17 5.92
CA VAL A 265 -3.11 -9.33 7.09
C VAL A 265 -4.57 -9.22 6.64
N GLY A 266 -4.87 -8.30 5.72
CA GLY A 266 -6.21 -8.16 5.14
C GLY A 266 -7.22 -7.51 6.09
N LYS A 267 -8.50 -7.85 5.88
CA LYS A 267 -9.63 -7.13 6.49
C LYS A 267 -10.80 -8.06 6.80
N GLU A 268 -11.71 -7.53 7.61
CA GLU A 268 -13.02 -8.16 7.84
C GLU A 268 -13.79 -8.28 6.51
N TYR A 269 -14.32 -9.47 6.25
CA TYR A 269 -15.15 -9.76 5.09
C TYR A 269 -16.60 -9.38 5.38
N LYS A 270 -17.17 -8.50 4.53
CA LYS A 270 -18.52 -7.95 4.68
C LYS A 270 -19.52 -8.43 3.61
N GLY A 271 -19.15 -9.45 2.83
CA GLY A 271 -20.02 -10.03 1.80
C GLY A 271 -21.02 -11.05 2.36
N THR A 272 -21.83 -11.63 1.47
CA THR A 272 -22.91 -12.55 1.84
C THR A 272 -22.47 -14.00 2.02
N GLY A 273 -21.35 -14.41 1.42
CA GLY A 273 -20.82 -15.77 1.54
C GLY A 273 -20.01 -16.01 2.80
N THR A 274 -19.38 -17.19 2.89
CA THR A 274 -18.41 -17.49 3.95
C THR A 274 -17.00 -17.22 3.45
N ARG A 275 -16.21 -16.49 4.24
CA ARG A 275 -14.78 -16.30 4.01
C ARG A 275 -14.03 -16.48 5.31
N THR A 276 -13.08 -17.42 5.31
CA THR A 276 -12.24 -17.74 6.46
C THR A 276 -10.80 -17.74 5.98
N SER A 277 -9.93 -17.06 6.73
CA SER A 277 -8.52 -16.96 6.38
C SER A 277 -7.66 -17.40 7.54
N GLY A 278 -6.42 -17.80 7.26
CA GLY A 278 -5.45 -18.08 8.32
C GLY A 278 -4.03 -17.88 7.85
N TRP A 279 -3.10 -17.92 8.81
CA TRP A 279 -1.67 -17.78 8.59
C TRP A 279 -0.94 -18.99 9.13
N ILE A 280 0.17 -19.35 8.50
CA ILE A 280 1.08 -20.39 8.97
C ILE A 280 2.28 -19.69 9.61
N ALA A 281 2.28 -19.53 10.94
CA ALA A 281 3.22 -18.63 11.61
C ALA A 281 4.69 -19.01 11.35
N LYS A 282 4.98 -20.31 11.17
CA LYS A 282 6.32 -20.78 10.79
C LYS A 282 6.77 -20.24 9.44
N GLU A 283 5.88 -20.23 8.45
CA GLU A 283 6.19 -19.74 7.11
C GLU A 283 6.24 -18.21 7.08
N VAL A 284 5.41 -17.53 7.87
CA VAL A 284 5.50 -16.07 8.06
C VAL A 284 6.83 -15.68 8.73
N ALA A 285 7.25 -16.38 9.79
CA ALA A 285 8.54 -16.16 10.43
C ALA A 285 9.72 -16.45 9.47
N SER A 286 9.59 -17.49 8.65
CA SER A 286 10.58 -17.82 7.61
C SER A 286 10.66 -16.72 6.55
N PHE A 287 9.53 -16.18 6.10
CA PHE A 287 9.49 -15.00 5.21
C PHE A 287 10.21 -13.80 5.83
N LYS A 288 9.88 -13.43 7.08
CA LYS A 288 10.55 -12.32 7.81
C LYS A 288 12.07 -12.50 7.87
N SER A 289 12.52 -13.73 8.12
CA SER A 289 13.95 -14.08 8.22
C SER A 289 14.66 -14.03 6.87
N ARG A 290 14.07 -14.60 5.82
CA ARG A 290 14.63 -14.57 4.45
C ARG A 290 14.78 -13.14 3.93
N HIS A 291 13.81 -12.30 4.22
CA HIS A 291 13.75 -10.90 3.79
C HIS A 291 14.29 -9.91 4.83
N ALA A 292 15.15 -10.35 5.76
CA ALA A 292 15.73 -9.45 6.76
C ALA A 292 16.46 -8.25 6.09
N CYS A 293 16.10 -7.03 6.49
CA CYS A 293 16.60 -5.82 5.85
C CYS A 293 18.09 -5.58 6.16
N LYS A 294 18.96 -5.82 5.18
CA LYS A 294 20.39 -5.53 5.26
C LYS A 294 20.65 -4.10 4.77
N ALA A 295 20.98 -3.20 5.69
CA ALA A 295 21.23 -1.77 5.40
C ALA A 295 20.07 -1.11 4.62
N PRO A 296 18.87 -0.99 5.23
CA PRO A 296 17.73 -0.41 4.55
C PRO A 296 18.03 1.01 4.07
N PRO A 297 17.55 1.40 2.87
CA PRO A 297 17.77 2.73 2.34
C PRO A 297 17.22 3.76 3.32
N SER A 298 17.97 4.85 3.51
CA SER A 298 17.53 5.93 4.37
C SER A 298 16.29 6.62 3.81
N ALA A 299 16.13 6.65 2.48
CA ALA A 299 15.13 7.41 1.72
C ALA A 299 14.40 6.54 0.69
#